data_AF-A0A451B3R2-F1
#
_entry.id   AF-A0A451B3R2-F1
#
_cell.length_a   1.000
_cell.length_b   1.000
_cell.length_c   1.000
_cell.angle_alpha   90.00
_cell.angle_beta   90.00
_cell.angle_gamma   90.00
#
_symmetry.space_group_name_H-M   'P 1'
#
loop_
_entity.id
_entity.type
_entity.pdbx_description
1 polymer ?
#
loop_
_entity_poly.entity_id
_entity_poly.type
_entity_poly.pdbx_seq_one_letter_code
_entity_poly.pdbx_strand_id
1 'polypeptide(L)'
;DISIAAINGPSSVVVSGTHEAMERLSATLAESDIKAKPLSVSHAFHSAMMEPMLAEFEKVASSISYTKPKIPVCSNVTGGIVTGEVTTSAYWVRHVREPVRFAAGVEALHAEGVDTFLEVGPKPALLGMARQCLPDD
;
A
#
# COMPACT_ATOMS: atom_id res chain seq x y z
N ASP A 1 -15.63 7.31 5.92
CA ASP A 1 -16.15 6.85 4.61
C ASP A 1 -15.07 6.52 3.59
N ILE A 2 -14.06 7.39 3.41
CA ILE A 2 -12.96 7.19 2.45
C ILE A 2 -11.62 7.13 3.19
N SER A 3 -10.71 6.29 2.73
CA SER A 3 -9.32 6.20 3.16
C SER A 3 -8.40 6.24 1.94
N ILE A 4 -7.18 6.74 2.13
CA ILE A 4 -6.10 6.47 1.17
C ILE A 4 -5.70 5.01 1.39
N ALA A 5 -5.74 4.21 0.33
CA ALA A 5 -5.37 2.81 0.33
C ALA A 5 -3.93 2.59 -0.14
N ALA A 6 -3.46 3.38 -1.11
CA ALA A 6 -2.09 3.31 -1.56
C ALA A 6 -1.61 4.66 -2.13
N ILE A 7 -0.33 4.95 -1.94
CA ILE A 7 0.38 6.06 -2.59
C ILE A 7 1.43 5.41 -3.48
N ASN A 8 1.10 5.27 -4.76
CA ASN A 8 1.89 4.55 -5.75
C ASN A 8 2.88 5.43 -6.52
N GLY A 9 2.71 6.75 -6.44
CA GLY A 9 3.59 7.74 -7.04
C GLY A 9 3.09 9.17 -6.77
N PRO A 10 3.84 10.19 -7.20
CA PRO A 10 3.52 11.61 -6.93
C PRO A 10 2.16 12.05 -7.50
N SER A 11 1.71 11.41 -8.58
CA SER A 11 0.41 11.67 -9.23
C SER A 11 -0.47 10.41 -9.34
N SER A 12 -0.18 9.37 -8.54
CA SER A 12 -0.87 8.08 -8.58
C SER A 12 -1.23 7.61 -7.16
N VAL A 13 -2.51 7.77 -6.81
CA VAL A 13 -3.04 7.42 -5.48
C VAL A 13 -4.26 6.53 -5.64
N VAL A 14 -4.39 5.54 -4.76
CA VAL A 14 -5.60 4.70 -4.64
C VAL A 14 -6.34 5.09 -3.38
N VAL A 15 -7.63 5.33 -3.53
CA VAL A 15 -8.57 5.57 -2.43
C VAL A 15 -9.56 4.41 -2.34
N SER A 16 -10.11 4.21 -1.15
CA SER A 16 -10.92 3.05 -0.82
C SER A 16 -11.93 3.43 0.25
N GLY A 17 -13.17 2.94 0.12
CA GLY A 17 -14.25 3.34 1.01
C GLY A 17 -15.58 2.68 0.66
N THR A 18 -16.67 3.19 1.22
CA THR A 18 -18.02 2.72 0.88
C THR A 18 -18.35 3.03 -0.59
N HIS A 19 -19.22 2.23 -1.19
CA HIS A 19 -19.65 2.40 -2.57
C HIS A 19 -20.18 3.82 -2.83
N GLU A 20 -21.10 4.27 -1.98
CA GLU A 20 -21.72 5.61 -2.06
C GLU A 20 -20.68 6.73 -1.97
N ALA A 21 -19.64 6.56 -1.13
CA ALA A 21 -18.58 7.55 -1.01
C ALA A 21 -17.67 7.58 -2.24
N MET A 22 -17.40 6.42 -2.85
CA MET A 22 -16.63 6.32 -4.10
C MET A 22 -17.41 6.92 -5.29
N GLU A 23 -18.73 6.75 -5.35
CA GLU A 23 -19.59 7.38 -6.36
C GLU A 23 -19.55 8.91 -6.25
N ARG A 24 -19.76 9.45 -5.04
CA ARG A 24 -19.65 10.90 -4.79
C ARG A 24 -18.29 11.46 -5.17
N LEU A 25 -17.22 10.78 -4.75
CA LEU A 25 -15.86 11.20 -5.09
C LEU A 25 -15.62 11.18 -6.60
N SER A 26 -16.08 10.13 -7.29
CA SER A 26 -15.92 10.02 -8.75
C SER A 26 -16.60 11.17 -9.49
N ALA A 27 -17.80 11.59 -9.05
CA ALA A 27 -18.48 12.76 -9.60
C ALA A 27 -17.67 14.06 -9.38
N THR A 28 -17.19 14.29 -8.16
CA THR A 28 -16.35 15.46 -7.83
C THR A 28 -15.04 15.51 -8.63
N LEU A 29 -14.39 14.36 -8.81
CA LEU A 29 -13.16 14.27 -9.61
C LEU A 29 -13.43 14.56 -11.09
N ALA A 30 -14.56 14.07 -11.63
CA ALA A 30 -14.96 14.36 -13.00
C ALA A 30 -15.26 15.85 -13.24
N GLU A 31 -15.93 16.51 -12.29
CA GLU A 31 -16.17 17.97 -12.33
C GLU A 31 -14.87 18.77 -12.31
N SER A 32 -13.82 18.21 -11.72
CA SER A 32 -12.50 18.84 -11.59
C SER A 32 -11.51 18.42 -12.71
N ASP A 33 -11.96 17.68 -13.72
CA ASP A 33 -11.12 17.08 -14.79
C ASP A 33 -9.96 16.22 -14.26
N ILE A 34 -10.14 15.59 -13.09
CA ILE A 34 -9.18 14.66 -12.51
C ILE A 34 -9.53 13.24 -12.96
N LYS A 35 -8.60 12.58 -13.65
CA LYS A 35 -8.78 11.20 -14.11
C LYS A 35 -8.88 10.23 -12.93
N ALA A 36 -9.98 9.50 -12.87
CA ALA A 36 -10.20 8.42 -11.92
C ALA A 36 -10.61 7.14 -12.65
N LYS A 37 -10.20 5.99 -12.13
CA LYS A 37 -10.59 4.68 -12.64
C LYS A 37 -11.04 3.78 -11.50
N PRO A 38 -12.26 3.23 -11.52
CA PRO A 38 -12.70 2.27 -10.52
C PRO A 38 -11.90 0.97 -10.64
N LEU A 39 -11.59 0.35 -9.50
CA LEU A 39 -10.89 -0.93 -9.44
C LEU A 39 -11.91 -2.06 -9.31
N SER A 40 -11.75 -3.12 -10.12
CA SER A 40 -12.55 -4.34 -10.03
C SER A 40 -12.06 -5.22 -8.86
N VAL A 41 -12.44 -4.84 -7.65
CA VAL A 41 -12.08 -5.54 -6.41
C VAL A 41 -13.34 -5.86 -5.60
N SER A 42 -13.25 -6.90 -4.76
CA SER A 42 -14.39 -7.35 -3.95
C SER A 42 -14.67 -6.48 -2.72
N HIS A 43 -13.64 -5.80 -2.20
CA HIS A 43 -13.70 -5.13 -0.90
C HIS A 43 -12.87 -3.84 -0.92
N ALA A 44 -13.21 -2.92 -0.02
CA ALA A 44 -12.48 -1.69 0.22
C ALA A 44 -11.25 -1.91 1.12
N PHE A 45 -10.21 -2.55 0.57
CA PHE A 45 -8.94 -2.80 1.28
C PHE A 45 -8.25 -1.51 1.75
N HIS A 46 -7.39 -1.60 2.77
CA HIS A 46 -6.65 -0.48 3.36
C HIS A 46 -7.56 0.70 3.76
N SER A 47 -8.75 0.38 4.29
CA SER A 47 -9.74 1.37 4.73
C SER A 47 -10.40 0.95 6.04
N ALA A 48 -11.22 1.85 6.60
CA ALA A 48 -12.04 1.56 7.78
C ALA A 48 -12.95 0.33 7.60
N MET A 49 -13.25 -0.06 6.36
CA MET A 49 -14.05 -1.26 6.07
C MET A 49 -13.34 -2.56 6.45
N MET A 50 -12.04 -2.53 6.74
CA MET A 50 -11.32 -3.69 7.27
C MET A 50 -11.47 -3.84 8.79
N GLU A 51 -11.85 -2.80 9.52
CA GLU A 51 -11.90 -2.82 11.00
C GLU A 51 -12.69 -3.99 11.59
N PRO A 52 -13.88 -4.39 11.06
CA PRO A 52 -14.65 -5.50 11.64
C PRO A 52 -13.92 -6.85 11.67
N MET A 53 -12.98 -7.10 10.75
CA MET A 53 -12.26 -8.38 10.68
C MET A 53 -10.91 -8.36 11.43
N LEU A 54 -10.41 -7.19 11.84
CA LEU A 54 -9.05 -7.06 12.38
C LEU A 54 -8.84 -7.85 13.68
N ALA A 55 -9.85 -7.93 14.55
CA ALA A 55 -9.73 -8.65 15.82
C ALA A 55 -9.57 -10.17 15.61
N GLU A 56 -10.33 -10.78 14.69
CA GLU A 56 -10.17 -12.20 14.36
C GLU A 56 -8.88 -12.45 13.57
N PHE A 57 -8.50 -11.51 12.70
CA PHE A 57 -7.23 -11.57 11.99
C PHE A 57 -6.03 -11.53 12.96
N GLU A 58 -6.08 -10.68 13.98
CA GLU A 58 -5.03 -10.56 14.99
C GLU A 58 -4.84 -11.86 15.80
N LYS A 59 -5.92 -12.58 16.12
CA LYS A 59 -5.82 -13.89 16.77
C LYS A 59 -5.01 -14.87 15.93
N VAL A 60 -5.26 -14.91 14.63
CA VAL A 60 -4.52 -15.77 13.70
C VAL A 60 -3.07 -15.28 13.58
N ALA A 61 -2.84 -13.99 13.35
CA ALA A 61 -1.51 -13.41 13.22
C ALA A 61 -0.66 -13.65 14.48
N SER A 62 -1.26 -13.57 15.66
CA SER A 62 -0.56 -13.78 16.94
C SER A 62 -0.19 -15.25 17.20
N SER A 63 -0.73 -16.20 16.42
CA SER A 63 -0.32 -17.61 16.50
C SER A 63 0.97 -17.92 15.71
N ILE A 64 1.46 -16.96 14.93
CA ILE A 64 2.63 -17.13 14.07
C ILE A 64 3.90 -16.78 14.84
N SER A 65 4.95 -17.61 14.68
CA SER A 65 6.29 -17.27 15.16
C SER A 65 7.02 -16.41 14.13
N TYR A 66 7.38 -15.20 14.51
CA TYR A 66 8.07 -14.25 13.65
C TYR A 66 9.57 -14.20 13.95
N THR A 67 10.39 -14.06 12.91
CA THR A 67 11.84 -13.91 13.03
C THR A 67 12.32 -12.69 12.25
N LYS A 68 13.41 -12.08 12.71
CA LYS A 68 14.03 -10.94 12.02
C LYS A 68 14.37 -11.31 10.56
N PRO A 69 14.03 -10.46 9.57
CA PRO A 69 14.37 -10.72 8.18
C PRO A 69 15.90 -10.71 8.00
N LYS A 70 16.41 -11.65 7.18
CA LYS A 70 17.84 -11.75 6.83
C LYS A 70 18.23 -10.84 5.66
N ILE A 71 17.26 -10.55 4.80
CA ILE A 71 17.38 -9.60 3.68
C ILE A 71 16.61 -8.35 4.10
N PRO A 72 17.14 -7.14 3.91
CA PRO A 72 16.41 -5.90 4.19
C PRO A 72 15.05 -5.89 3.51
N VAL A 73 14.03 -5.44 4.25
CA VAL A 73 12.66 -5.31 3.75
C VAL A 73 12.27 -3.85 3.86
N CYS A 74 11.66 -3.30 2.82
CA CYS A 74 10.99 -2.00 2.91
C CYS A 74 9.55 -2.21 3.37
N SER A 75 9.11 -1.48 4.39
CA SER A 75 7.77 -1.59 4.94
C SER A 75 6.77 -0.82 4.08
N ASN A 76 5.65 -1.46 3.75
CA ASN A 76 4.51 -0.79 3.13
C ASN A 76 3.80 0.20 4.06
N VAL A 77 3.97 0.06 5.38
CA VAL A 77 3.28 0.89 6.38
C VAL A 77 4.05 2.17 6.64
N THR A 78 5.38 2.07 6.77
CA THR A 78 6.26 3.23 7.06
C THR A 78 6.85 3.84 5.79
N GLY A 79 6.99 3.07 4.71
CA GLY A 79 7.69 3.49 3.49
C GLY A 79 9.22 3.52 3.64
N GLY A 80 9.77 2.85 4.67
CA GLY A 80 11.21 2.84 4.93
C GLY A 80 11.73 1.43 5.23
N ILE A 81 13.05 1.31 5.42
CA ILE A 81 13.69 0.04 5.78
C ILE A 81 13.22 -0.41 7.17
N VAL A 82 12.76 -1.65 7.25
CA VAL A 82 12.27 -2.29 8.47
C VAL A 82 13.37 -2.37 9.51
N THR A 83 13.05 -2.00 10.75
CA THR A 83 13.98 -2.05 11.89
C THR A 83 13.70 -3.22 12.84
N GLY A 84 12.48 -3.78 12.78
CA GLY A 84 12.08 -4.97 13.53
C GLY A 84 10.57 -5.10 13.69
N GLU A 85 9.79 -4.06 13.40
CA GLU A 85 8.36 -3.99 13.61
C GLU A 85 7.57 -5.13 12.92
N VAL A 86 8.06 -5.63 11.78
CA VAL A 86 7.44 -6.74 11.03
C VAL A 86 7.42 -8.07 11.79
N THR A 87 8.18 -8.17 12.89
CA THR A 87 8.23 -9.38 13.72
C THR A 87 7.13 -9.42 14.79
N THR A 88 6.09 -8.61 14.63
CA THR A 88 4.96 -8.53 15.55
C THR A 88 3.64 -8.69 14.79
N SER A 89 2.66 -9.38 15.37
CA SER A 89 1.32 -9.49 14.78
C SER A 89 0.67 -8.13 14.58
N ALA A 90 0.90 -7.20 15.52
CA ALA A 90 0.41 -5.82 15.46
C ALA A 90 0.80 -5.10 14.16
N TYR A 91 2.01 -5.34 13.64
CA TYR A 91 2.41 -4.78 12.34
C TYR A 91 1.51 -5.26 11.20
N TRP A 92 1.16 -6.54 11.18
CA TRP A 92 0.35 -7.13 10.11
C TRP A 92 -1.12 -6.69 10.19
N VAL A 93 -1.64 -6.49 11.40
CA VAL A 93 -2.96 -5.87 11.61
C VAL A 93 -2.96 -4.44 11.05
N ARG A 94 -1.92 -3.66 11.36
CA ARG A 94 -1.74 -2.31 10.80
C ARG A 94 -1.61 -2.33 9.28
N HIS A 95 -0.87 -3.28 8.73
CA HIS A 95 -0.65 -3.41 7.29
C HIS A 95 -1.94 -3.62 6.50
N VAL A 96 -2.93 -4.33 7.06
CA VAL A 96 -4.26 -4.48 6.45
C VAL A 96 -5.03 -3.16 6.40
N ARG A 97 -4.87 -2.31 7.42
CA ARG A 97 -5.70 -1.12 7.65
C ARG A 97 -5.11 0.18 7.10
N GLU A 98 -3.79 0.33 7.17
CA GLU A 98 -3.06 1.53 6.81
C GLU A 98 -2.72 1.56 5.30
N PRO A 99 -2.52 2.76 4.72
CA PRO A 99 -2.15 2.90 3.31
C PRO A 99 -0.83 2.21 2.98
N VAL A 100 -0.75 1.64 1.78
CA VAL A 100 0.51 1.17 1.18
C VAL A 100 1.32 2.37 0.70
N ARG A 101 2.44 2.65 1.35
CA ARG A 101 3.39 3.73 0.99
C ARG A 101 4.42 3.27 -0.05
N PHE A 102 3.94 2.80 -1.20
CA PHE A 102 4.79 2.23 -2.24
C PHE A 102 5.84 3.23 -2.76
N ALA A 103 5.42 4.46 -3.07
CA ALA A 103 6.33 5.50 -3.59
C ALA A 103 7.49 5.79 -2.63
N ALA A 104 7.15 6.04 -1.36
CA ALA A 104 8.15 6.25 -0.32
C ALA A 104 9.08 5.04 -0.16
N GLY A 105 8.55 3.82 -0.31
CA GLY A 105 9.38 2.61 -0.24
C GLY A 105 10.37 2.47 -1.40
N VAL A 106 9.96 2.84 -2.62
CA VAL A 106 10.85 2.88 -3.79
C VAL A 106 11.94 3.94 -3.61
N GLU A 107 11.56 5.13 -3.14
CA GLU A 107 12.50 6.22 -2.82
C GLU A 107 13.51 5.81 -1.73
N ALA A 108 13.04 5.12 -0.68
CA ALA A 108 13.91 4.61 0.38
C ALA A 108 14.90 3.56 -0.14
N LEU A 109 14.47 2.65 -1.02
CA LEU A 109 15.37 1.68 -1.65
C LEU A 109 16.42 2.38 -2.52
N HIS A 110 16.04 3.38 -3.28
CA HIS A 110 16.97 4.16 -4.09
C HIS A 110 17.98 4.93 -3.23
N ALA A 111 17.55 5.52 -2.11
CA ALA A 111 18.42 6.18 -1.15
C ALA A 111 19.45 5.22 -0.50
N GLU A 112 19.12 3.94 -0.38
CA GLU A 112 20.04 2.86 0.04
C GLU A 112 20.98 2.38 -1.09
N GLY A 113 20.93 3.01 -2.26
CA GLY A 113 21.78 2.70 -3.40
C GLY A 113 21.27 1.56 -4.30
N VAL A 114 20.00 1.18 -4.20
CA VAL A 114 19.39 0.23 -5.12
C VAL A 114 19.08 0.90 -6.46
N ASP A 115 19.68 0.40 -7.53
CA ASP A 115 19.49 0.87 -8.91
C ASP A 115 18.75 -0.14 -9.81
N THR A 116 18.67 -1.39 -9.39
CA THR A 116 18.15 -2.49 -10.19
C THR A 116 16.93 -3.11 -9.52
N PHE A 117 15.79 -3.06 -10.22
CA PHE A 117 14.52 -3.60 -9.74
C PHE A 117 14.06 -4.78 -10.61
N LEU A 118 13.79 -5.92 -9.97
CA LEU A 118 13.16 -7.08 -10.60
C LEU A 118 11.79 -7.31 -9.96
N GLU A 119 10.72 -7.28 -10.78
CA GLU A 119 9.38 -7.58 -10.31
C GLU A 119 9.10 -9.08 -10.40
N VAL A 120 8.64 -9.66 -9.29
CA VAL A 120 8.26 -11.06 -9.18
C VAL A 120 6.73 -11.14 -9.09
N GLY A 121 6.10 -11.46 -10.21
CA GLY A 121 4.64 -11.56 -10.30
C GLY A 121 4.17 -11.99 -11.69
N PRO A 122 2.87 -12.29 -11.86
CA PRO A 122 2.32 -12.75 -13.14
C PRO A 122 2.24 -11.66 -14.21
N LYS A 123 2.33 -10.38 -13.81
CA LYS A 123 2.28 -9.19 -14.68
C LYS A 123 3.17 -8.09 -14.09
N PRO A 124 3.79 -7.23 -14.92
CA PRO A 124 4.68 -6.16 -14.46
C PRO A 124 3.89 -4.90 -14.06
N ALA A 125 3.17 -4.96 -12.94
CA ALA A 125 2.36 -3.84 -12.47
C ALA A 125 3.19 -2.81 -11.69
N LEU A 126 4.21 -3.26 -10.95
CA LEU A 126 5.01 -2.43 -10.05
C LEU A 126 6.11 -1.67 -10.79
N LEU A 127 6.75 -2.25 -11.80
CA LEU A 127 7.86 -1.59 -12.52
C LEU A 127 7.46 -0.25 -13.14
N GLY A 128 6.25 -0.16 -13.71
CA GLY A 128 5.74 1.09 -14.26
C GLY A 128 5.53 2.17 -13.19
N MET A 129 5.06 1.78 -12.00
CA MET A 129 4.87 2.71 -10.88
C MET A 129 6.20 3.12 -10.24
N ALA A 130 7.13 2.17 -10.08
CA ALA A 130 8.45 2.44 -9.51
C ALA A 130 9.23 3.46 -10.35
N ARG A 131 9.20 3.34 -11.68
CA ARG A 131 9.81 4.34 -12.58
C ARG A 131 9.28 5.75 -12.38
N GLN A 132 7.99 5.90 -12.07
CA GLN A 132 7.38 7.22 -11.82
C GLN A 132 7.77 7.84 -10.47
N CYS A 133 8.36 7.06 -9.56
CA CYS A 133 8.80 7.51 -8.25
C CYS A 133 10.28 7.93 -8.22
N LEU A 134 11.05 7.57 -9.25
CA LEU A 134 12.47 7.84 -9.34
C LEU A 134 12.75 8.96 -10.33
N PRO A 135 13.90 9.68 -10.20
CA PRO A 135 14.35 10.61 -11.22
C PRO A 135 14.48 9.91 -12.59
N ASP A 136 14.25 10.66 -13.66
CA ASP A 136 14.62 10.21 -15.00
C ASP A 136 16.16 10.24 -15.10
N ASP A 137 16.79 9.07 -15.34
CA ASP A 137 18.21 8.95 -15.70
C ASP A 137 18.49 9.36 -17.15
#